data_AF-A0AAE1R701-F1
#
_entry.id   AF-A0AAE1R701-F1
#
_cell.length_a   1.000
_cell.length_b   1.000
_cell.length_c   1.000
_cell.angle_alpha   90.00
_cell.angle_beta   90.00
_cell.angle_gamma   90.00
#
_symmetry.space_group_name_H-M   'P 1'
#
loop_
_entity.id
_entity.type
_entity.pdbx_description
1 polymer ?
#
loop_
_entity_poly.entity_id
_entity_poly.type
_entity_poly.pdbx_seq_one_letter_code
_entity_poly.pdbx_strand_id
1 'polypeptide(L)'
;MCRYLTGFAFFAGANFLLTLVAAFLTVYFAPTAAGPGVPEIKAYLNGVDTPNMFGATTLFVKIIGSIGAVSAGLDLGKEGPLIHIGTCIASLLGQGGPDNYRLSWHWLRYFYNDRDKRDLITYGSSSGVCAAFRAPIGGVLFALEEVATWWRSALLWRTFFSTAVVVVVLRAFIEYCKSGSCGLFGKGGLIMFDVSGVIVRYHVVDIIPVAIIGVIGGLLGSLYNHVLHKVLRLYNLINEKGKLHKLLLALSVSLFTSICTYGLPFLAKCKPCDSSLSVSCPGTGERGNFKQFNCPNGYYNDLATLLLTTNEDAVRNIFSLNTATEFQVTSLLTFFVLYCILGVITFGIAVPSGLFLPIILMGSGYGRLLGIAMRPYTKIDQGLYAVLGAASLMAGSMRMTFCLCHIS
;
A
#
# COMPACT_ATOMS: atom_id res chain seq x y z
N MET A 1 15.28 1.70 -31.51
CA MET A 1 16.11 1.51 -30.30
C MET A 1 16.25 2.81 -29.49
N CYS A 2 16.69 3.93 -30.09
CA CYS A 2 16.88 5.21 -29.36
C CYS A 2 15.63 5.70 -28.59
N ARG A 3 14.41 5.59 -29.15
CA ARG A 3 13.18 6.05 -28.47
C ARG A 3 12.87 5.32 -27.15
N TYR A 4 13.19 4.03 -27.08
CA TYR A 4 12.97 3.24 -25.85
C TYR A 4 14.05 3.51 -24.81
N LEU A 5 15.29 3.74 -25.26
CA LEU A 5 16.38 4.11 -24.36
C LEU A 5 16.18 5.52 -23.76
N THR A 6 15.70 6.49 -24.55
CA THR A 6 15.35 7.82 -24.03
C THR A 6 14.15 7.76 -23.08
N GLY A 7 13.15 6.93 -23.40
CA GLY A 7 12.00 6.68 -22.50
C GLY A 7 12.44 6.06 -21.17
N PHE A 8 13.33 5.07 -21.20
CA PHE A 8 13.91 4.47 -20.01
C PHE A 8 14.72 5.48 -19.19
N ALA A 9 15.59 6.26 -19.83
CA ALA A 9 16.41 7.26 -19.15
C ALA A 9 15.55 8.33 -18.44
N PHE A 10 14.46 8.77 -19.08
CA PHE A 10 13.52 9.70 -18.46
C PHE A 10 12.77 9.06 -17.28
N PHE A 11 12.26 7.83 -17.45
CA PHE A 11 11.54 7.11 -16.40
C PHE A 11 12.42 6.83 -15.18
N ALA A 12 13.59 6.20 -15.40
CA ALA A 12 14.55 5.89 -14.34
C ALA A 12 15.12 7.17 -13.70
N GLY A 13 15.40 8.21 -14.49
CA GLY A 13 15.88 9.50 -13.99
C GLY A 13 14.88 10.21 -13.08
N ALA A 14 13.59 10.21 -13.46
CA ALA A 14 12.52 10.78 -12.65
C ALA A 14 12.35 10.01 -11.32
N ASN A 15 12.30 8.66 -11.38
CA ASN A 15 12.19 7.82 -10.19
C ASN A 15 13.39 8.00 -9.25
N PHE A 16 14.60 8.07 -9.81
CA PHE A 16 15.83 8.30 -9.06
C PHE A 16 15.80 9.64 -8.33
N LEU A 17 15.43 10.73 -9.00
CA LEU A 17 15.36 12.06 -8.40
C LEU A 17 14.32 12.13 -7.27
N LEU A 18 13.13 11.58 -7.50
CA LEU A 18 12.07 11.55 -6.49
C LEU A 18 12.49 10.71 -5.26
N THR A 19 13.14 9.56 -5.49
CA THR A 19 13.67 8.73 -4.41
C THR A 19 14.78 9.45 -3.66
N LEU A 20 15.67 10.16 -4.36
CA LEU A 20 16.75 10.95 -3.76
C LEU A 20 16.19 11.99 -2.80
N VAL A 21 15.19 12.77 -3.23
CA VAL A 21 14.56 13.79 -2.38
C VAL A 21 13.91 13.15 -1.16
N ALA A 22 13.13 12.07 -1.35
CA ALA A 22 12.46 11.39 -0.25
C ALA A 22 13.47 10.83 0.78
N ALA A 23 14.50 10.13 0.31
CA ALA A 23 15.53 9.53 1.15
C ALA A 23 16.42 10.59 1.83
N PHE A 24 16.75 11.68 1.13
CA PHE A 24 17.52 12.78 1.71
C PHE A 24 16.79 13.42 2.89
N LEU A 25 15.49 13.70 2.73
CA LEU A 25 14.66 14.25 3.81
C LEU A 25 14.61 13.30 5.02
N THR A 26 14.45 12.00 4.78
CA THR A 26 14.40 11.00 5.87
C THR A 26 15.74 10.82 6.57
N VAL A 27 16.85 10.71 5.83
CA VAL A 27 18.16 10.43 6.42
C VAL A 27 18.74 11.63 7.16
N TYR A 28 18.52 12.86 6.67
CA TYR A 28 19.15 14.06 7.24
C TYR A 28 18.26 14.81 8.24
N PHE A 29 16.94 14.88 8.03
CA PHE A 29 16.06 15.69 8.88
C PHE A 29 15.29 14.87 9.92
N ALA A 30 14.73 13.72 9.55
CA ALA A 30 13.93 12.90 10.47
C ALA A 30 14.14 11.39 10.21
N PRO A 31 15.19 10.77 10.79
CA PRO A 31 15.46 9.34 10.61
C PRO A 31 14.35 8.46 11.20
N THR A 32 13.61 8.96 12.19
CA THR A 32 12.43 8.34 12.79
C THR A 32 11.23 8.28 11.82
N ALA A 33 11.26 9.00 10.70
CA ALA A 33 10.22 8.94 9.68
C ALA A 33 10.38 7.76 8.70
N ALA A 34 11.50 7.03 8.74
CA ALA A 34 11.73 5.88 7.86
C ALA A 34 10.73 4.74 8.15
N GLY A 35 10.33 4.02 7.11
CA GLY A 35 9.40 2.89 7.26
C GLY A 35 7.95 3.30 7.60
N PRO A 36 7.11 2.34 8.03
CA PRO A 36 5.66 2.52 8.10
C PRO A 36 5.22 3.41 9.26
N GLY A 37 5.84 3.31 10.43
CA GLY A 37 5.41 4.02 11.64
C GLY A 37 4.47 3.21 12.56
N VAL A 38 3.97 2.05 12.11
CA VAL A 38 3.11 1.17 12.93
C VAL A 38 3.87 0.55 14.11
N PRO A 39 5.10 0.01 13.94
CA PRO A 39 5.90 -0.49 15.06
C PRO A 39 6.17 0.58 16.13
N GLU A 40 6.37 1.83 15.73
CA GLU A 40 6.61 2.98 16.59
C GLU A 40 5.38 3.31 17.45
N ILE A 41 4.20 3.32 16.83
CA ILE A 41 2.92 3.49 17.56
C ILE A 41 2.73 2.34 18.56
N LYS A 42 2.99 1.10 18.14
CA LYS A 42 2.88 -0.09 19.00
C LYS A 42 3.85 -0.03 20.17
N ALA A 43 5.09 0.39 19.94
CA ALA A 43 6.09 0.59 20.99
C ALA A 43 5.63 1.63 22.02
N TYR A 44 5.06 2.75 21.56
CA TYR A 44 4.56 3.80 22.44
C TYR A 44 3.39 3.36 23.32
N LEU A 45 2.43 2.65 22.75
CA LEU A 45 1.29 2.14 23.51
C LEU A 45 1.68 1.01 24.48
N ASN A 46 2.77 0.30 24.18
CA ASN A 46 3.44 -0.60 25.11
C ASN A 46 4.27 0.12 26.19
N GLY A 47 4.37 1.45 26.14
CA GLY A 47 5.04 2.28 27.14
C GLY A 47 6.48 2.70 26.80
N VAL A 48 6.96 2.44 25.59
CA VAL A 48 8.28 2.90 25.13
C VAL A 48 8.13 4.26 24.46
N ASP A 49 8.52 5.32 25.16
CA ASP A 49 8.54 6.68 24.58
C ASP A 49 9.93 7.01 24.02
N THR A 50 10.00 7.32 22.73
CA THR A 50 11.25 7.72 22.06
C THR A 50 11.16 9.19 21.63
N PRO A 51 12.27 9.95 21.75
CA PRO A 51 12.25 11.37 21.49
C PRO A 51 11.89 11.67 20.02
N ASN A 52 11.04 12.67 19.80
CA ASN A 52 10.60 13.14 18.48
C ASN A 52 9.90 12.10 17.59
N MET A 53 9.38 11.01 18.17
CA MET A 53 8.67 9.99 17.42
C MET A 53 7.41 10.53 16.72
N PHE A 54 6.65 11.37 17.42
CA PHE A 54 5.45 12.05 16.88
C PHE A 54 5.67 13.55 16.63
N GLY A 55 6.91 13.98 16.40
CA GLY A 55 7.26 15.38 16.20
C GLY A 55 6.73 15.98 14.89
N ALA A 56 6.62 17.31 14.84
CA ALA A 56 6.19 18.04 13.64
C ALA A 56 7.15 17.87 12.46
N THR A 57 8.45 17.74 12.73
CA THR A 57 9.47 17.43 11.70
C THR A 57 9.25 16.04 11.10
N THR A 58 9.01 15.03 11.94
CA THR A 58 8.67 13.66 11.52
C THR A 58 7.40 13.64 10.68
N LEU A 59 6.36 14.38 11.08
CA LEU A 59 5.13 14.55 10.32
C LEU A 59 5.40 15.10 8.91
N PHE A 60 6.11 16.24 8.82
CA PHE A 60 6.37 16.91 7.54
C PHE A 60 7.23 16.04 6.60
N VAL A 61 8.31 15.45 7.13
CA VAL A 61 9.18 14.55 6.36
C VAL A 61 8.43 13.30 5.91
N LYS A 62 7.55 12.73 6.76
CA LYS A 62 6.76 11.55 6.40
C LYS A 62 5.73 11.85 5.30
N ILE A 63 5.09 13.03 5.31
CA ILE A 63 4.18 13.46 4.24
C ILE A 63 4.94 13.62 2.91
N ILE A 64 5.98 14.46 2.86
CA ILE A 64 6.69 14.72 1.59
C ILE A 64 7.46 13.48 1.12
N GLY A 65 8.09 12.76 2.03
CA GLY A 65 8.83 11.55 1.73
C GLY A 65 7.94 10.44 1.19
N SER A 66 6.73 10.23 1.74
CA SER A 66 5.80 9.24 1.21
C SER A 66 5.25 9.62 -0.17
N ILE A 67 4.96 10.90 -0.42
CA ILE A 67 4.57 11.39 -1.76
C ILE A 67 5.68 11.12 -2.76
N GLY A 68 6.93 11.46 -2.43
CA GLY A 68 8.09 11.21 -3.29
C GLY A 68 8.32 9.72 -3.55
N ALA A 69 8.22 8.88 -2.51
CA ALA A 69 8.41 7.43 -2.59
C ALA A 69 7.40 6.75 -3.52
N VAL A 70 6.11 7.08 -3.36
CA VAL A 70 5.03 6.51 -4.17
C VAL A 70 5.08 7.05 -5.60
N SER A 71 5.40 8.35 -5.77
CA SER A 71 5.54 8.95 -7.10
C SER A 71 6.76 8.41 -7.87
N ALA A 72 7.79 7.92 -7.17
CA ALA A 72 8.96 7.28 -7.76
C ALA A 72 8.71 5.85 -8.27
N GLY A 73 7.49 5.32 -8.16
CA GLY A 73 7.17 3.97 -8.62
C GLY A 73 7.89 2.86 -7.85
N LEU A 74 8.34 3.13 -6.63
CA LEU A 74 8.84 2.10 -5.73
C LEU A 74 7.68 1.20 -5.30
N ASP A 75 7.95 -0.10 -5.17
CA ASP A 75 6.97 -1.07 -4.69
C ASP A 75 6.74 -0.91 -3.17
N LEU A 76 5.99 0.13 -2.81
CA LEU A 76 5.72 0.60 -1.46
C LEU A 76 4.27 1.08 -1.36
N GLY A 77 3.66 0.96 -0.18
CA GLY A 77 2.33 1.49 0.11
C GLY A 77 2.37 2.81 0.90
N LYS A 78 1.46 3.75 0.59
CA LYS A 78 1.21 4.95 1.41
C LYS A 78 0.43 4.67 2.70
N GLU A 79 -0.25 3.53 2.77
CA GLU A 79 -1.19 3.22 3.85
C GLU A 79 -0.54 3.17 5.22
N GLY A 80 0.65 2.56 5.35
CA GLY A 80 1.40 2.54 6.61
C GLY A 80 1.76 3.95 7.11
N PRO A 81 2.46 4.76 6.29
CA PRO A 81 2.75 6.16 6.62
C PRO A 81 1.52 7.00 7.01
N LEU A 82 0.36 6.78 6.38
CA LEU A 82 -0.90 7.50 6.71
C LEU A 82 -1.36 7.24 8.15
N ILE A 83 -1.21 6.01 8.66
CA ILE A 83 -1.53 5.65 10.05
C ILE A 83 -0.66 6.47 11.01
N HIS A 84 0.64 6.59 10.71
CA HIS A 84 1.56 7.38 11.52
C HIS A 84 1.31 8.87 11.41
N ILE A 85 1.00 9.38 10.22
CA ILE A 85 0.62 10.78 9.99
C ILE A 85 -0.60 11.15 10.83
N GLY A 86 -1.66 10.32 10.81
CA GLY A 86 -2.86 10.52 11.65
C GLY A 86 -2.53 10.54 13.14
N THR A 87 -1.60 9.69 13.57
CA THR A 87 -1.12 9.65 14.95
C THR A 87 -0.32 10.89 15.34
N CYS A 88 0.59 11.35 14.48
CA CYS A 88 1.36 12.58 14.70
C CYS A 88 0.44 13.80 14.81
N ILE A 89 -0.57 13.89 13.93
CA ILE A 89 -1.56 14.98 13.98
C ILE A 89 -2.34 14.94 15.30
N ALA A 90 -2.84 13.77 15.71
CA ALA A 90 -3.56 13.63 16.97
C ALA A 90 -2.68 13.98 18.20
N SER A 91 -1.42 13.54 18.19
CA SER A 91 -0.44 13.83 19.24
C SER A 91 -0.13 15.33 19.34
N LEU A 92 0.13 15.99 18.20
CA LEU A 92 0.45 17.41 18.13
C LEU A 92 -0.76 18.27 18.50
N LEU A 93 -1.95 17.95 18.00
CA LEU A 93 -3.17 18.69 18.36
C LEU A 93 -3.52 18.49 19.84
N GLY A 94 -3.37 17.28 20.37
CA GLY A 94 -3.65 16.96 21.77
C GLY A 94 -2.75 17.69 22.77
N GLN A 95 -1.47 17.88 22.43
CA GLN A 95 -0.49 18.54 23.29
C GLN A 95 -0.36 20.04 23.05
N GLY A 96 -1.11 20.61 22.09
CA GLY A 96 -1.05 22.03 21.76
C GLY A 96 0.17 22.41 20.90
N GLY A 97 0.73 21.50 20.11
CA GLY A 97 1.77 21.79 19.14
C GLY A 97 3.14 21.17 19.46
N PRO A 98 4.19 21.56 18.70
CA PRO A 98 5.56 21.07 18.89
C PRO A 98 6.13 21.52 20.23
N ASP A 99 7.08 20.76 20.79
CA ASP A 99 7.71 21.07 22.08
C ASP A 99 8.25 22.51 22.19
N ASN A 100 8.75 23.06 21.08
CA ASN A 100 9.31 24.41 21.03
C ASN A 100 8.25 25.53 20.89
N TYR A 101 7.04 25.19 20.44
CA TYR A 101 5.97 26.15 20.11
C TYR A 101 4.62 25.71 20.68
N ARG A 102 4.62 25.23 21.93
CA ARG A 102 3.40 24.75 22.60
C ARG A 102 2.42 25.91 22.86
N LEU A 103 1.27 25.83 22.22
CA LEU A 103 0.09 26.66 22.46
C LEU A 103 -0.54 26.26 23.81
N SER A 104 -0.26 27.04 24.85
CA SER A 104 -0.83 26.84 26.19
C SER A 104 -2.26 27.40 26.31
N TRP A 105 -3.21 26.93 25.48
CA TRP A 105 -4.62 27.26 25.70
C TRP A 105 -5.18 26.47 26.88
N HIS A 106 -6.07 27.09 27.67
CA HIS A 106 -6.56 26.52 28.93
C HIS A 106 -7.27 25.17 28.77
N TRP A 107 -7.98 24.97 27.65
CA TRP A 107 -8.70 23.73 27.35
C TRP A 107 -7.77 22.58 26.92
N LEU A 108 -6.63 22.89 26.31
CA LEU A 108 -5.62 21.89 25.89
C LEU A 108 -4.84 21.32 27.08
N ARG A 109 -4.72 22.07 28.19
CA ARG A 109 -4.09 21.56 29.43
C ARG A 109 -4.81 20.36 30.02
N TYR A 110 -6.12 20.21 29.80
CA TYR A 110 -6.87 19.06 30.30
C TYR A 110 -6.37 17.74 29.68
N PHE A 111 -5.98 17.76 28.41
CA PHE A 111 -5.46 16.60 27.68
C PHE A 111 -3.96 16.37 27.89
N TYR A 112 -3.32 17.17 28.75
CA TYR A 112 -1.90 17.05 29.07
C TYR A 112 -1.66 15.94 30.11
N ASN A 113 -2.02 14.73 29.73
CA ASN A 113 -1.91 13.54 30.55
C ASN A 113 -1.57 12.34 29.65
N ASP A 114 -0.68 11.47 30.11
CA ASP A 114 -0.22 10.33 29.29
C ASP A 114 -1.36 9.39 28.91
N ARG A 115 -2.36 9.26 29.77
CA ARG A 115 -3.55 8.47 29.49
C ARG A 115 -4.34 9.04 28.30
N ASP A 116 -4.65 10.32 28.33
CA ASP A 116 -5.44 10.96 27.26
C ASP A 116 -4.63 11.08 25.96
N LYS A 117 -3.31 11.27 26.07
CA LYS A 117 -2.38 11.22 24.93
C LYS A 117 -2.38 9.84 24.27
N ARG A 118 -2.37 8.74 25.03
CA ARG A 118 -2.50 7.37 24.50
C ARG A 118 -3.85 7.14 23.81
N ASP A 119 -4.93 7.62 24.40
CA ASP A 119 -6.27 7.54 23.79
C ASP A 119 -6.30 8.33 22.46
N LEU A 120 -5.74 9.55 22.43
CA LEU A 120 -5.63 10.37 21.22
C LEU A 120 -4.79 9.72 20.12
N ILE A 121 -3.67 9.10 20.47
CA ILE A 121 -2.82 8.34 19.54
C ILE A 121 -3.59 7.14 18.97
N THR A 122 -4.42 6.49 19.79
CA THR A 122 -5.29 5.39 19.34
C THR A 122 -6.36 5.89 18.36
N TYR A 123 -7.01 7.04 18.63
CA TYR A 123 -7.95 7.66 17.68
C TYR A 123 -7.26 8.08 16.38
N GLY A 124 -6.05 8.66 16.48
CA GLY A 124 -5.26 9.14 15.34
C GLY A 124 -4.80 8.02 14.42
N SER A 125 -4.30 6.93 14.99
CA SER A 125 -3.93 5.72 14.24
C SER A 125 -5.15 5.11 13.54
N SER A 126 -6.25 4.90 14.26
CA SER A 126 -7.52 4.39 13.71
C SER A 126 -8.06 5.26 12.57
N SER A 127 -8.03 6.58 12.74
CA SER A 127 -8.43 7.57 11.72
C SER A 127 -7.53 7.52 10.49
N GLY A 128 -6.22 7.32 10.67
CA GLY A 128 -5.27 7.14 9.58
C GLY A 128 -5.52 5.86 8.78
N VAL A 129 -5.80 4.73 9.44
CA VAL A 129 -6.22 3.47 8.77
C VAL A 129 -7.53 3.67 8.01
N CYS A 130 -8.50 4.35 8.63
CA CYS A 130 -9.78 4.64 8.00
C CYS A 130 -9.61 5.54 6.76
N ALA A 131 -8.71 6.53 6.81
CA ALA A 131 -8.40 7.38 5.67
C ALA A 131 -7.71 6.60 4.54
N ALA A 132 -6.84 5.65 4.90
CA ALA A 132 -6.13 4.75 3.98
C ALA A 132 -7.09 3.83 3.20
N PHE A 133 -7.92 3.06 3.93
CA PHE A 133 -8.73 1.99 3.35
C PHE A 133 -10.21 2.32 3.16
N ARG A 134 -10.68 3.51 3.59
CA ARG A 134 -12.08 3.94 3.56
C ARG A 134 -13.05 3.01 4.31
N ALA A 135 -12.54 2.25 5.28
CA ALA A 135 -13.29 1.33 6.11
C ALA A 135 -13.30 1.80 7.59
N PRO A 136 -14.41 2.38 8.08
CA PRO A 136 -14.46 2.95 9.43
C PRO A 136 -14.34 1.87 10.51
N ILE A 137 -15.10 0.78 10.35
CA ILE A 137 -15.05 -0.38 11.26
C ILE A 137 -13.69 -1.06 11.17
N GLY A 138 -13.14 -1.20 9.95
CA GLY A 138 -11.79 -1.74 9.73
C GLY A 138 -10.70 -0.97 10.48
N GLY A 139 -10.80 0.37 10.51
CA GLY A 139 -9.88 1.22 11.28
C GLY A 139 -10.00 1.05 12.80
N VAL A 140 -11.21 0.85 13.33
CA VAL A 140 -11.43 0.59 14.76
C VAL A 140 -10.89 -0.79 15.14
N LEU A 141 -11.19 -1.81 14.32
CA LEU A 141 -10.69 -3.17 14.53
C LEU A 141 -9.17 -3.25 14.40
N PHE A 142 -8.56 -2.50 13.47
CA PHE A 142 -7.11 -2.39 13.38
C PHE A 142 -6.52 -1.84 14.68
N ALA A 143 -7.12 -0.77 15.22
CA ALA A 143 -6.65 -0.19 16.46
C ALA A 143 -6.80 -1.15 17.65
N LEU A 144 -7.88 -1.96 17.65
CA LEU A 144 -8.12 -3.01 18.63
C LEU A 144 -7.12 -4.18 18.54
N GLU A 145 -6.80 -4.63 17.34
CA GLU A 145 -6.03 -5.84 17.10
C GLU A 145 -4.51 -5.59 17.14
N GLU A 146 -4.05 -4.50 16.51
CA GLU A 146 -2.60 -4.27 16.31
C GLU A 146 -1.98 -3.24 17.25
N VAL A 147 -2.78 -2.31 17.76
CA VAL A 147 -2.30 -1.07 18.36
C VAL A 147 -2.58 -1.05 19.86
N ALA A 148 -3.78 -1.44 20.29
CA ALA A 148 -4.18 -1.41 21.69
C ALA A 148 -3.84 -2.71 22.44
N THR A 149 -3.19 -2.58 23.59
CA THR A 149 -3.01 -3.68 24.55
C THR A 149 -4.16 -3.79 25.55
N TRP A 150 -4.85 -2.68 25.81
CA TRP A 150 -5.94 -2.60 26.77
C TRP A 150 -7.02 -1.64 26.27
N TRP A 151 -8.29 -2.07 26.36
CA TRP A 151 -9.40 -1.38 25.71
C TRP A 151 -10.58 -1.13 26.65
N ARG A 152 -11.09 0.11 26.65
CA ARG A 152 -12.32 0.50 27.37
C ARG A 152 -13.50 0.61 26.40
N SER A 153 -14.71 0.28 26.85
CA SER A 153 -15.92 0.43 26.01
C SER A 153 -16.15 1.87 25.53
N ALA A 154 -15.80 2.87 26.34
CA ALA A 154 -15.88 4.28 25.95
C ALA A 154 -14.87 4.66 24.84
N LEU A 155 -13.71 4.00 24.79
CA LEU A 155 -12.69 4.21 23.76
C LEU A 155 -13.23 3.76 22.39
N LEU A 156 -13.98 2.64 22.37
CA LEU A 156 -14.63 2.11 21.17
C LEU A 156 -15.53 3.13 20.49
N TRP A 157 -16.50 3.67 21.22
CA TRP A 157 -17.46 4.62 20.66
C TRP A 157 -16.77 5.89 20.15
N ARG A 158 -15.73 6.37 20.84
CA ARG A 158 -14.95 7.54 20.41
C ARG A 158 -14.11 7.26 19.16
N THR A 159 -13.44 6.10 19.08
CA THR A 159 -12.73 5.66 17.86
C THR A 159 -13.68 5.51 16.67
N PHE A 160 -14.85 4.91 16.89
CA PHE A 160 -15.85 4.71 15.84
C PHE A 160 -16.40 6.05 15.34
N PHE A 161 -16.72 6.98 16.23
CA PHE A 161 -17.16 8.32 15.85
C PHE A 161 -16.09 9.05 15.01
N SER A 162 -14.83 9.01 15.46
CA SER A 162 -13.71 9.63 14.73
C SER A 162 -13.55 9.06 13.31
N THR A 163 -13.55 7.74 13.17
CA THR A 163 -13.44 7.08 11.86
C THR A 163 -14.66 7.32 10.97
N ALA A 164 -15.88 7.35 11.53
CA ALA A 164 -17.09 7.70 10.78
C ALA A 164 -17.01 9.13 10.20
N VAL A 165 -16.54 10.11 10.99
CA VAL A 165 -16.34 11.49 10.53
C VAL A 165 -15.30 11.53 9.39
N VAL A 166 -14.20 10.79 9.52
CA VAL A 166 -13.18 10.70 8.45
C VAL A 166 -13.80 10.21 7.15
N VAL A 167 -14.63 9.16 7.17
CA VAL A 167 -15.29 8.65 5.96
C VAL A 167 -16.21 9.70 5.35
N VAL A 168 -17.04 10.36 6.16
CA VAL A 168 -17.98 11.39 5.66
C VAL A 168 -17.24 12.55 5.01
N VAL A 169 -16.22 13.10 5.66
CA VAL A 169 -15.42 14.21 5.14
C VAL A 169 -14.69 13.81 3.87
N LEU A 170 -14.06 12.63 3.86
CA LEU A 170 -13.34 12.13 2.71
C LEU A 170 -14.28 11.90 1.51
N ARG A 171 -15.45 11.29 1.74
CA ARG A 171 -16.48 11.07 0.70
C ARG A 171 -17.00 12.39 0.15
N ALA A 172 -17.32 13.36 1.00
CA ALA A 172 -17.76 14.68 0.59
C ALA A 172 -16.71 15.39 -0.28
N PHE A 173 -15.43 15.31 0.11
CA PHE A 173 -14.34 15.92 -0.66
C PHE A 173 -14.12 15.22 -2.01
N ILE A 174 -14.21 13.90 -2.06
CA ILE A 174 -14.11 13.14 -3.32
C ILE A 174 -15.25 13.52 -4.28
N GLU A 175 -16.48 13.61 -3.79
CA GLU A 175 -17.64 13.96 -4.61
C GLU A 175 -17.53 15.40 -5.13
N TYR A 176 -17.12 16.33 -4.26
CA TYR A 176 -16.81 17.70 -4.64
C TYR A 176 -15.69 17.77 -5.70
N CYS A 177 -14.69 16.89 -5.61
CA CYS A 177 -13.62 16.85 -6.60
C CYS A 177 -14.01 16.14 -7.90
N LYS A 178 -15.03 15.28 -7.89
CA LYS A 178 -15.61 14.66 -9.10
C LYS A 178 -16.43 15.64 -9.93
N SER A 179 -17.00 16.68 -9.34
CA SER A 179 -17.75 17.72 -10.09
C SER A 179 -16.86 18.60 -10.99
N GLY A 180 -15.58 18.27 -11.15
CA GLY A 180 -14.62 18.95 -12.04
C GLY A 180 -13.84 20.08 -11.37
N SER A 181 -14.23 20.50 -10.16
CA SER A 181 -13.66 21.66 -9.47
C SER A 181 -12.24 21.46 -8.91
N CYS A 182 -11.79 20.21 -8.74
CA CYS A 182 -10.45 19.90 -8.16
C CYS A 182 -9.43 19.37 -9.19
N GLY A 183 -9.71 19.42 -10.49
CA GLY A 183 -8.79 18.95 -11.54
C GLY A 183 -8.35 17.48 -11.37
N LEU A 184 -7.05 17.25 -11.17
CA LEU A 184 -6.46 15.91 -11.07
C LEU A 184 -6.64 15.24 -9.69
N PHE A 185 -7.02 15.98 -8.64
CA PHE A 185 -7.15 15.44 -7.28
C PHE A 185 -8.33 14.46 -7.13
N GLY A 186 -9.43 14.68 -7.86
CA GLY A 186 -10.57 13.75 -7.88
C GLY A 186 -10.31 12.44 -8.66
N LYS A 187 -9.18 12.37 -9.38
CA LYS A 187 -8.82 11.23 -10.26
C LYS A 187 -7.88 10.22 -9.60
N GLY A 188 -7.45 10.47 -8.36
CA GLY A 188 -6.62 9.55 -7.57
C GLY A 188 -7.49 8.58 -6.75
N GLY A 189 -7.16 7.29 -6.82
CA GLY A 189 -7.73 6.30 -5.92
C GLY A 189 -7.13 6.40 -4.52
N LEU A 190 -7.94 6.06 -3.52
CA LEU A 190 -7.45 5.21 -2.44
C LEU A 190 -7.92 3.80 -2.79
N ILE A 191 -7.35 2.78 -2.14
CA ILE A 191 -7.76 1.39 -2.34
C ILE A 191 -9.28 1.32 -2.15
N MET A 192 -9.97 0.90 -3.21
CA MET A 192 -11.40 0.63 -3.21
C MET A 192 -11.58 -0.78 -3.72
N PHE A 193 -11.97 -1.68 -2.82
CA PHE A 193 -12.43 -3.02 -3.15
C PHE A 193 -13.89 -2.92 -3.59
N ASP A 194 -14.13 -2.33 -4.77
CA ASP A 194 -15.49 -2.26 -5.30
C ASP A 194 -15.81 -3.55 -6.06
N VAL A 195 -16.32 -4.55 -5.33
CA VAL A 195 -16.83 -5.80 -5.90
C VAL A 195 -18.37 -5.77 -5.97
N SER A 196 -18.96 -4.56 -5.99
CA SER A 196 -20.40 -4.36 -5.97
C SER A 196 -21.02 -4.68 -7.32
N GLY A 197 -21.46 -5.92 -7.53
CA GLY A 197 -22.27 -6.23 -8.72
C GLY A 197 -22.51 -7.69 -9.06
N VAL A 198 -21.83 -8.64 -8.42
CA VAL A 198 -21.99 -10.06 -8.78
C VAL A 198 -22.35 -10.89 -7.55
N ILE A 199 -23.52 -11.50 -7.59
CA ILE A 199 -23.98 -12.45 -6.57
C ILE A 199 -23.15 -13.73 -6.73
N VAL A 200 -22.02 -13.81 -6.05
CA VAL A 200 -21.21 -15.03 -6.01
C VAL A 200 -21.97 -16.06 -5.17
N ARG A 201 -22.45 -17.12 -5.81
CA ARG A 201 -23.05 -18.27 -5.11
C ARG A 201 -21.91 -19.19 -4.68
N TYR A 202 -21.61 -19.20 -3.39
CA TYR A 202 -20.67 -20.14 -2.81
C TYR A 202 -21.34 -21.50 -2.62
N HIS A 203 -20.68 -22.56 -3.08
CA HIS A 203 -21.04 -23.93 -2.76
C HIS A 203 -20.13 -24.46 -1.65
N VAL A 204 -20.61 -25.44 -0.87
CA VAL A 204 -19.82 -26.05 0.22
C VAL A 204 -18.50 -26.65 -0.29
N VAL A 205 -18.49 -27.12 -1.55
CA VAL A 205 -17.30 -27.66 -2.22
C VAL A 205 -16.20 -26.59 -2.41
N ASP A 206 -16.58 -25.31 -2.51
CA ASP A 206 -15.64 -24.21 -2.69
C ASP A 206 -14.81 -23.91 -1.43
N ILE A 207 -15.20 -24.46 -0.26
CA ILE A 207 -14.45 -24.31 1.00
C ILE A 207 -13.06 -24.96 0.89
N ILE A 208 -12.94 -26.08 0.17
CA ILE A 208 -11.68 -26.81 0.05
C ILE A 208 -10.63 -25.95 -0.69
N PRO A 209 -10.91 -25.40 -1.89
CA PRO A 209 -10.02 -24.46 -2.58
C PRO A 209 -9.68 -23.21 -1.75
N VAL A 210 -10.65 -22.65 -1.02
CA VAL A 210 -10.42 -21.49 -0.14
C VAL A 210 -9.43 -21.85 0.98
N ALA A 211 -9.59 -23.02 1.60
CA ALA A 211 -8.67 -23.51 2.62
C ALA A 211 -7.26 -23.75 2.07
N ILE A 212 -7.14 -24.30 0.85
CA ILE A 212 -5.85 -24.50 0.18
C ILE A 212 -5.14 -23.17 -0.04
N ILE A 213 -5.85 -22.13 -0.50
CA ILE A 213 -5.28 -20.78 -0.66
C ILE A 213 -4.81 -20.22 0.67
N GLY A 214 -5.59 -20.43 1.75
CA GLY A 214 -5.20 -20.07 3.11
C GLY A 214 -3.88 -20.71 3.55
N VAL A 215 -3.72 -22.02 3.34
CA VAL A 215 -2.50 -22.76 3.67
C VAL A 215 -1.31 -22.24 2.84
N ILE A 216 -1.49 -22.07 1.54
CA ILE A 216 -0.44 -21.55 0.65
C ILE A 216 -0.04 -20.13 1.06
N GLY A 217 -1.01 -19.25 1.30
CA GLY A 217 -0.78 -17.86 1.74
C GLY A 217 -0.07 -17.78 3.08
N GLY A 218 -0.39 -18.67 4.03
CA GLY A 218 0.31 -18.80 5.31
C GLY A 218 1.77 -19.22 5.15
N LEU A 219 2.04 -20.24 4.34
CA LEU A 219 3.40 -20.72 4.07
C LEU A 219 4.24 -19.66 3.33
N LEU A 220 3.68 -19.05 2.27
CA LEU A 220 4.34 -17.99 1.51
C LEU A 220 4.57 -16.74 2.38
N GLY A 221 3.63 -16.37 3.24
CA GLY A 221 3.78 -15.24 4.17
C GLY A 221 4.88 -15.47 5.20
N SER A 222 4.96 -16.69 5.76
CA SER A 222 6.06 -17.06 6.66
C SER A 222 7.41 -17.05 5.96
N LEU A 223 7.48 -17.56 4.73
CA LEU A 223 8.71 -17.53 3.93
C LEU A 223 9.12 -16.09 3.60
N TYR A 224 8.18 -15.25 3.20
CA TYR A 224 8.39 -13.83 2.93
C TYR A 224 8.99 -13.13 4.16
N ASN A 225 8.40 -13.31 5.34
CA ASN A 225 8.92 -12.74 6.59
C ASN A 225 10.33 -13.22 6.93
N HIS A 226 10.62 -14.51 6.71
CA HIS A 226 11.95 -15.05 6.97
C HIS A 226 13.02 -14.43 6.06
N VAL A 227 12.70 -14.28 4.77
CA VAL A 227 13.60 -13.64 3.79
C VAL A 227 13.73 -12.15 4.10
N LEU A 228 12.62 -11.47 4.36
CA LEU A 228 12.57 -10.05 4.75
C LEU A 228 13.48 -9.77 5.94
N HIS A 229 13.39 -10.60 7.00
CA HIS A 229 14.23 -10.44 8.19
C HIS A 229 15.72 -10.57 7.88
N LYS A 230 16.11 -11.50 7.00
CA LYS A 230 17.51 -11.63 6.56
C LYS A 230 17.99 -10.41 5.77
N VAL A 231 17.15 -9.86 4.89
CA VAL A 231 17.48 -8.65 4.12
C VAL A 231 17.58 -7.43 5.03
N LEU A 232 16.68 -7.27 5.99
CA LEU A 232 16.75 -6.19 6.98
C LEU A 232 18.01 -6.26 7.83
N ARG A 233 18.47 -7.47 8.22
CA ARG A 233 19.75 -7.64 8.91
C ARG A 233 20.92 -7.16 8.05
N LEU A 234 20.93 -7.49 6.75
CA LEU A 234 21.95 -7.00 5.83
C LEU A 234 21.89 -5.46 5.69
N TYR A 235 20.68 -4.90 5.62
CA TYR A 235 20.49 -3.46 5.53
C TYR A 235 20.95 -2.74 6.80
N ASN A 236 20.76 -3.34 7.98
CA ASN A 236 21.31 -2.80 9.23
C ASN A 236 22.84 -2.68 9.19
N LEU A 237 23.54 -3.71 8.69
CA LEU A 237 25.00 -3.65 8.52
C LEU A 237 25.44 -2.56 7.54
N ILE A 238 24.67 -2.33 6.48
CA ILE A 238 24.94 -1.24 5.51
C ILE A 238 24.63 0.13 6.14
N ASN A 239 23.55 0.21 6.91
CA ASN A 239 23.08 1.41 7.58
C ASN A 239 24.04 1.89 8.67
N GLU A 240 24.78 0.97 9.31
CA GLU A 240 25.85 1.27 10.29
C GLU A 240 27.06 1.96 9.66
N LYS A 241 27.35 1.72 8.37
CA LYS A 241 28.47 2.37 7.65
C LYS A 241 28.28 3.88 7.41
N GLY A 242 27.14 4.43 7.78
CA GLY A 242 26.87 5.87 7.78
C GLY A 242 25.77 6.31 6.81
N LYS A 243 25.42 7.60 6.88
CA LYS A 243 24.27 8.20 6.19
C LYS A 243 24.34 8.08 4.67
N LEU A 244 25.54 8.21 4.08
CA LEU A 244 25.73 8.09 2.63
C LEU A 244 25.36 6.69 2.13
N HIS A 245 25.73 5.64 2.87
CA HIS A 245 25.39 4.26 2.52
C HIS A 245 23.87 4.02 2.54
N LYS A 246 23.13 4.66 3.47
CA LYS A 246 21.66 4.62 3.50
C LYS A 246 21.04 5.20 2.23
N LEU A 247 21.57 6.34 1.78
CA LEU A 247 21.12 6.99 0.54
C LEU A 247 21.46 6.14 -0.68
N LEU A 248 22.72 5.69 -0.81
CA LEU A 248 23.15 4.86 -1.93
C LEU A 248 22.34 3.57 -2.02
N LEU A 249 21.99 2.96 -0.89
CA LEU A 249 21.10 1.80 -0.86
C LEU A 249 19.73 2.13 -1.46
N ALA A 250 19.04 3.17 -0.97
CA ALA A 250 17.73 3.57 -1.50
C ALA A 250 17.77 3.89 -3.01
N LEU A 251 18.82 4.56 -3.47
CA LEU A 251 19.02 4.89 -4.88
C LEU A 251 19.29 3.66 -5.75
N SER A 252 20.09 2.71 -5.25
CA SER A 252 20.35 1.45 -5.95
C SER A 252 19.08 0.61 -6.12
N VAL A 253 18.22 0.59 -5.10
CA VAL A 253 16.91 -0.09 -5.16
C VAL A 253 15.99 0.59 -6.17
N SER A 254 15.94 1.92 -6.21
CA SER A 254 15.15 2.69 -7.19
C SER A 254 15.60 2.46 -8.65
N LEU A 255 16.91 2.35 -8.86
CA LEU A 255 17.44 2.01 -10.19
C LEU A 255 17.05 0.57 -10.57
N PHE A 256 17.21 -0.38 -9.65
CA PHE A 256 16.85 -1.78 -9.87
C PHE A 256 15.36 -1.96 -10.15
N THR A 257 14.48 -1.31 -9.37
CA THR A 257 13.03 -1.34 -9.61
C THR A 257 12.71 -0.79 -10.98
N SER A 258 13.30 0.35 -11.37
CA SER A 258 13.06 0.99 -12.67
C SER A 258 13.53 0.12 -13.85
N ILE A 259 14.66 -0.57 -13.72
CA ILE A 259 15.16 -1.52 -14.74
C ILE A 259 14.17 -2.68 -14.91
N CYS A 260 13.69 -3.25 -13.80
CA CYS A 260 12.79 -4.40 -13.86
C CYS A 260 11.41 -4.02 -14.39
N THR A 261 10.81 -2.93 -13.90
CA THR A 261 9.45 -2.52 -14.28
C THR A 261 9.37 -2.05 -15.72
N TYR A 262 10.41 -1.38 -16.24
CA TYR A 262 10.47 -0.97 -17.64
C TYR A 262 10.96 -2.09 -18.58
N GLY A 263 11.89 -2.93 -18.11
CA GLY A 263 12.56 -3.95 -18.92
C GLY A 263 11.74 -5.24 -19.12
N LEU A 264 11.08 -5.75 -18.07
CA LEU A 264 10.33 -7.00 -18.16
C LEU A 264 9.15 -6.98 -19.13
N PRO A 265 8.39 -5.87 -19.31
CA PRO A 265 7.33 -5.80 -20.31
C PRO A 265 7.77 -6.10 -21.75
N PHE A 266 9.06 -5.96 -22.09
CA PHE A 266 9.57 -6.33 -23.42
C PHE A 266 9.53 -7.84 -23.70
N LEU A 267 9.45 -8.68 -22.66
CA LEU A 267 9.38 -10.13 -22.79
C LEU A 267 7.93 -10.64 -22.98
N ALA A 268 6.94 -9.81 -22.69
CA ALA A 268 5.53 -10.19 -22.78
C ALA A 268 4.98 -10.04 -24.22
N LYS A 269 4.04 -10.92 -24.58
CA LYS A 269 3.41 -10.92 -25.90
C LYS A 269 2.23 -9.95 -25.93
N CYS A 270 2.05 -9.27 -27.05
CA CYS A 270 0.91 -8.40 -27.27
C CYS A 270 -0.39 -9.21 -27.43
N LYS A 271 -1.48 -8.72 -26.82
CA LYS A 271 -2.84 -9.25 -26.98
C LYS A 271 -3.75 -8.25 -27.70
N PRO A 272 -4.66 -8.71 -28.57
CA PRO A 272 -5.66 -7.82 -29.15
C PRO A 272 -6.61 -7.35 -28.06
N CYS A 273 -7.03 -6.09 -28.10
CA CYS A 273 -8.19 -5.67 -27.30
C CYS A 273 -9.45 -6.37 -27.84
N ASP A 274 -10.36 -6.72 -26.95
CA ASP A 274 -11.72 -7.05 -27.35
C ASP A 274 -12.53 -5.74 -27.48
N SER A 275 -13.05 -5.46 -28.68
CA SER A 275 -13.86 -4.28 -28.96
C SER A 275 -15.30 -4.38 -28.43
N SER A 276 -15.68 -5.53 -27.87
CA SER A 276 -17.01 -5.77 -27.31
C SER A 276 -17.16 -5.44 -25.82
N LEU A 277 -16.05 -5.27 -25.09
CA LEU A 277 -16.07 -4.73 -23.72
C LEU A 277 -16.18 -3.20 -23.77
N SER A 278 -16.93 -2.60 -22.85
CA SER A 278 -17.17 -1.15 -22.72
C SER A 278 -15.92 -0.29 -22.42
N VAL A 279 -14.72 -0.85 -22.58
CA VAL A 279 -13.44 -0.24 -22.25
C VAL A 279 -12.73 0.10 -23.56
N SER A 280 -12.52 1.40 -23.82
CA SER A 280 -11.78 1.86 -24.98
C SER A 280 -10.36 1.29 -24.99
N CYS A 281 -9.91 0.78 -26.16
CA CYS A 281 -8.51 0.40 -26.34
C CYS A 281 -7.60 1.58 -26.00
N PRO A 282 -6.54 1.39 -25.20
CA PRO A 282 -5.67 2.48 -24.81
C PRO A 282 -4.89 3.00 -26.00
N GLY A 283 -5.02 4.30 -26.29
CA GLY A 283 -4.05 5.03 -27.10
C GLY A 283 -2.78 5.38 -26.30
N THR A 284 -1.70 5.76 -26.99
CA THR A 284 -0.49 6.31 -26.38
C THR A 284 -0.80 7.63 -25.65
N GLY A 285 -1.12 7.55 -24.36
CA GLY A 285 -1.39 8.71 -23.51
C GLY A 285 -2.68 8.64 -22.70
N GLU A 286 -3.55 7.66 -22.94
CA GLU A 286 -4.80 7.54 -22.18
C GLU A 286 -4.62 6.75 -20.88
N ARG A 287 -5.33 7.20 -19.84
CA ARG A 287 -5.52 6.45 -18.58
C ARG A 287 -6.69 5.49 -18.81
N GLY A 288 -6.41 4.20 -18.74
CA GLY A 288 -7.39 3.13 -18.87
C GLY A 288 -6.83 1.85 -18.27
N ASN A 289 -7.67 0.83 -18.15
CA ASN A 289 -7.31 -0.44 -17.52
C ASN A 289 -6.17 -1.16 -18.26
N PHE A 290 -5.95 -0.87 -19.53
CA PHE A 290 -4.91 -1.50 -20.35
C PHE A 290 -3.85 -0.49 -20.79
N LYS A 291 -2.61 -0.97 -21.02
CA LYS A 291 -1.51 -0.17 -21.54
C LYS A 291 -0.95 -0.75 -22.85
N GLN A 292 -0.91 0.10 -23.88
CA GLN A 292 -0.19 -0.19 -25.11
C GLN A 292 1.31 0.12 -24.91
N PHE A 293 2.12 -0.92 -24.73
CA PHE A 293 3.57 -0.81 -24.63
C PHE A 293 4.24 -1.75 -25.62
N ASN A 294 4.97 -1.19 -26.57
CA ASN A 294 5.65 -1.93 -27.64
C ASN A 294 4.72 -2.86 -28.45
N CYS A 295 3.46 -2.45 -28.64
CA CYS A 295 2.45 -3.21 -29.38
C CYS A 295 1.84 -2.35 -30.51
N PRO A 296 1.39 -2.97 -31.62
CA PRO A 296 0.67 -2.27 -32.68
C PRO A 296 -0.67 -1.70 -32.17
N ASN A 297 -1.24 -0.76 -32.91
CA ASN A 297 -2.53 -0.14 -32.54
C ASN A 297 -3.63 -1.20 -32.45
N GLY A 298 -4.45 -1.15 -31.40
CA GLY A 298 -5.48 -2.16 -31.10
C GLY A 298 -4.96 -3.37 -30.32
N TYR A 299 -3.68 -3.38 -29.92
CA TYR A 299 -3.10 -4.39 -29.04
C TYR A 299 -2.57 -3.77 -27.75
N TYR A 300 -2.65 -4.52 -26.65
CA TYR A 300 -2.11 -4.15 -25.35
C TYR A 300 -1.08 -5.17 -24.86
N ASN A 301 -0.25 -4.74 -23.92
CA ASN A 301 0.71 -5.60 -23.24
C ASN A 301 0.21 -5.82 -21.80
N ASP A 302 -0.10 -7.07 -21.47
CA ASP A 302 -0.71 -7.43 -20.19
C ASP A 302 0.26 -7.21 -19.01
N LEU A 303 1.54 -7.53 -19.17
CA LEU A 303 2.56 -7.28 -18.16
C LEU A 303 2.83 -5.78 -17.97
N ALA A 304 2.88 -5.00 -19.05
CA ALA A 304 3.01 -3.55 -18.97
C ALA A 304 1.82 -2.91 -18.25
N THR A 305 0.63 -3.48 -18.44
CA THR A 305 -0.60 -3.04 -17.76
C THR A 305 -0.50 -3.23 -16.25
N LEU A 306 0.20 -4.25 -15.78
CA LEU A 306 0.41 -4.49 -14.35
C LEU A 306 1.60 -3.72 -13.76
N LEU A 307 2.66 -3.48 -14.54
CA LEU A 307 3.92 -2.88 -14.04
C LEU A 307 4.03 -1.37 -14.23
N LEU A 308 3.36 -0.78 -15.23
CA LEU A 308 3.45 0.64 -15.57
C LEU A 308 2.18 1.44 -15.22
N THR A 309 1.25 0.81 -14.51
CA THR A 309 0.09 1.49 -13.89
C THR A 309 0.38 1.78 -12.43
N THR A 310 -0.53 2.51 -11.77
CA THR A 310 -0.39 2.71 -10.32
C THR A 310 -0.64 1.37 -9.62
N ASN A 311 0.02 1.14 -8.49
CA ASN A 311 -0.17 -0.07 -7.69
C ASN A 311 -1.65 -0.32 -7.34
N GLU A 312 -2.44 0.74 -7.10
CA GLU A 312 -3.88 0.61 -6.85
C GLU A 312 -4.67 0.18 -8.08
N ASP A 313 -4.35 0.74 -9.26
CA ASP A 313 -4.99 0.34 -10.51
C ASP A 313 -4.57 -1.08 -10.90
N ALA A 314 -3.34 -1.48 -10.61
CA ALA A 314 -2.88 -2.87 -10.77
C ALA A 314 -3.71 -3.83 -9.89
N VAL A 315 -3.96 -3.49 -8.61
CA VAL A 315 -4.87 -4.28 -7.76
C VAL A 315 -6.26 -4.37 -8.37
N ARG A 316 -6.85 -3.24 -8.79
CA ARG A 316 -8.19 -3.23 -9.42
C ARG A 316 -8.26 -4.07 -10.69
N ASN A 317 -7.23 -3.99 -11.53
CA ASN A 317 -7.11 -4.78 -12.75
C ASN A 317 -6.98 -6.28 -12.46
N ILE A 318 -6.26 -6.67 -11.39
CA ILE A 318 -6.13 -8.08 -10.99
C ILE A 318 -7.41 -8.59 -10.29
N PHE A 319 -8.20 -7.73 -9.66
CA PHE A 319 -9.46 -8.09 -9.02
C PHE A 319 -10.68 -8.04 -9.95
N SER A 320 -10.50 -7.55 -11.18
CA SER A 320 -11.58 -7.50 -12.16
C SER A 320 -12.22 -8.89 -12.34
N LEU A 321 -13.55 -8.93 -12.29
CA LEU A 321 -14.34 -10.15 -12.46
C LEU A 321 -14.62 -10.41 -13.94
N ASN A 322 -14.85 -11.67 -14.32
CA ASN A 322 -15.17 -12.13 -15.67
C ASN A 322 -14.05 -11.91 -16.71
N THR A 323 -12.81 -11.75 -16.26
CA THR A 323 -11.65 -11.42 -17.09
C THR A 323 -10.68 -12.60 -17.23
N ALA A 324 -11.24 -13.81 -17.41
CA ALA A 324 -10.51 -15.07 -17.40
C ALA A 324 -9.38 -15.17 -18.46
N THR A 325 -9.50 -14.44 -19.57
CA THR A 325 -8.57 -14.46 -20.70
C THR A 325 -7.71 -13.20 -20.82
N GLU A 326 -7.85 -12.21 -19.93
CA GLU A 326 -7.13 -10.94 -20.04
C GLU A 326 -5.64 -11.10 -19.75
N PHE A 327 -5.27 -11.77 -18.66
CA PHE A 327 -3.86 -11.94 -18.27
C PHE A 327 -3.32 -13.32 -18.61
N GLN A 328 -2.12 -13.37 -19.21
CA GLN A 328 -1.41 -14.64 -19.43
C GLN A 328 -0.82 -15.18 -18.13
N VAL A 329 -0.78 -16.50 -18.01
CA VAL A 329 -0.16 -17.20 -16.87
C VAL A 329 1.32 -16.80 -16.72
N THR A 330 2.04 -16.67 -17.84
CA THR A 330 3.44 -16.22 -17.83
C THR A 330 3.60 -14.81 -17.28
N SER A 331 2.72 -13.88 -17.67
CA SER A 331 2.76 -12.48 -17.21
C SER A 331 2.37 -12.36 -15.73
N LEU A 332 1.40 -13.14 -15.26
CA LEU A 332 1.06 -13.20 -13.84
C LEU A 332 2.16 -13.83 -12.99
N LEU A 333 2.85 -14.86 -13.50
CA LEU A 333 3.98 -15.49 -12.82
C LEU A 333 5.18 -14.55 -12.73
N THR A 334 5.52 -13.85 -13.81
CA THR A 334 6.61 -12.85 -13.79
C THR A 334 6.27 -11.69 -12.86
N PHE A 335 5.02 -11.22 -12.89
CA PHE A 335 4.51 -10.22 -11.95
C PHE A 335 4.64 -10.68 -10.49
N PHE A 336 4.14 -11.87 -10.16
CA PHE A 336 4.23 -12.42 -8.80
C PHE A 336 5.68 -12.52 -8.31
N VAL A 337 6.57 -13.13 -9.10
CA VAL A 337 7.99 -13.28 -8.73
C VAL A 337 8.67 -11.92 -8.58
N LEU A 338 8.37 -10.98 -9.48
CA LEU A 338 8.95 -9.64 -9.40
C LEU A 338 8.52 -8.93 -8.12
N TYR A 339 7.23 -8.91 -7.78
CA TYR A 339 6.74 -8.26 -6.56
C TYR A 339 7.21 -8.96 -5.28
N CYS A 340 7.43 -10.29 -5.30
CA CYS A 340 8.13 -10.97 -4.21
C CYS A 340 9.53 -10.39 -3.98
N ILE A 341 10.30 -10.18 -5.06
CA ILE A 341 11.67 -9.67 -4.98
C ILE A 341 11.67 -8.18 -4.61
N LEU A 342 10.88 -7.38 -5.31
CA LEU A 342 10.78 -5.94 -5.08
C LEU A 342 10.28 -5.66 -3.67
N GLY A 343 9.17 -6.26 -3.24
CA GLY A 343 8.63 -6.05 -1.90
C GLY A 343 9.58 -6.44 -0.76
N VAL A 344 10.53 -7.35 -0.98
CA VAL A 344 11.58 -7.67 0.01
C VAL A 344 12.69 -6.60 0.01
N ILE A 345 13.13 -6.15 -1.17
CA ILE A 345 14.26 -5.23 -1.34
C ILE A 345 13.87 -3.78 -1.06
N THR A 346 12.64 -3.38 -1.38
CA THR A 346 12.14 -2.02 -1.13
C THR A 346 11.86 -1.78 0.34
N PHE A 347 11.52 -2.81 1.11
CA PHE A 347 11.29 -2.67 2.53
C PHE A 347 12.59 -2.49 3.32
N GLY A 348 12.60 -1.51 4.22
CA GLY A 348 13.77 -1.21 5.06
C GLY A 348 14.77 -0.23 4.45
N ILE A 349 14.54 0.26 3.23
CA ILE A 349 15.25 1.43 2.73
C ILE A 349 14.87 2.66 3.57
N ALA A 350 15.75 3.67 3.61
CA ALA A 350 15.57 4.88 4.39
C ALA A 350 14.57 5.86 3.73
N VAL A 351 13.32 5.43 3.54
CA VAL A 351 12.21 6.18 2.94
C VAL A 351 10.91 5.83 3.68
N PRO A 352 9.97 6.78 3.89
CA PRO A 352 8.69 6.48 4.53
C PRO A 352 7.84 5.57 3.65
N SER A 353 7.51 4.37 4.14
CA SER A 353 6.92 3.33 3.30
C SER A 353 6.14 2.28 4.08
N GLY A 354 5.05 1.77 3.50
CA GLY A 354 4.21 0.70 4.05
C GLY A 354 4.30 -0.60 3.27
N LEU A 355 4.08 -1.72 3.97
CA LEU A 355 4.10 -3.08 3.40
C LEU A 355 2.76 -3.60 2.90
N PHE A 356 1.65 -2.91 3.24
CA PHE A 356 0.30 -3.36 2.93
C PHE A 356 0.10 -3.64 1.43
N LEU A 357 0.43 -2.66 0.58
CA LEU A 357 0.15 -2.73 -0.84
C LEU A 357 1.01 -3.75 -1.61
N PRO A 358 2.34 -3.85 -1.40
CA PRO A 358 3.16 -4.89 -2.00
C PRO A 358 2.67 -6.31 -1.68
N ILE A 359 2.26 -6.55 -0.43
CA ILE A 359 1.73 -7.86 -0.01
C ILE A 359 0.38 -8.15 -0.67
N ILE A 360 -0.50 -7.15 -0.79
CA ILE A 360 -1.78 -7.29 -1.51
C ILE A 360 -1.54 -7.63 -2.99
N LEU A 361 -0.59 -6.96 -3.66
CA LEU A 361 -0.25 -7.21 -5.07
C LEU A 361 0.39 -8.59 -5.27
N MET A 362 1.34 -8.96 -4.42
CA MET A 362 1.92 -10.29 -4.41
C MET A 362 0.83 -11.36 -4.22
N GLY A 363 -0.10 -11.11 -3.30
CA GLY A 363 -1.17 -12.05 -2.98
C GLY A 363 -2.23 -12.17 -4.06
N SER A 364 -2.60 -11.05 -4.68
CA SER A 364 -3.54 -11.03 -5.79
C SER A 364 -2.97 -11.74 -7.02
N GLY A 365 -1.67 -11.60 -7.29
CA GLY A 365 -0.97 -12.28 -8.37
C GLY A 365 -1.05 -13.80 -8.28
N TYR A 366 -0.63 -14.40 -7.14
CA TYR A 366 -0.70 -15.87 -7.00
C TYR A 366 -2.14 -16.36 -6.81
N GLY A 367 -3.00 -15.59 -6.13
CA GLY A 367 -4.41 -15.92 -5.98
C GLY A 367 -5.06 -16.10 -7.36
N ARG A 368 -4.84 -15.14 -8.27
CA ARG A 368 -5.33 -15.23 -9.64
C ARG A 368 -4.74 -16.41 -10.41
N LEU A 369 -3.46 -16.71 -10.24
CA LEU A 369 -2.82 -17.90 -10.83
C LEU A 369 -3.49 -19.20 -10.37
N LEU A 370 -3.77 -19.32 -9.06
CA LEU A 370 -4.49 -20.46 -8.52
C LEU A 370 -5.93 -20.52 -9.04
N GLY A 371 -6.62 -19.39 -9.19
CA GLY A 371 -7.95 -19.34 -9.78
C GLY A 371 -7.99 -19.84 -11.24
N ILE A 372 -6.95 -19.54 -12.02
CA ILE A 372 -6.80 -20.08 -13.38
C ILE A 372 -6.57 -21.61 -13.33
N ALA A 373 -5.73 -22.09 -12.42
CA ALA A 373 -5.45 -23.52 -12.26
C ALA A 373 -6.68 -24.32 -11.74
N MET A 374 -7.51 -23.70 -10.90
CA MET A 374 -8.70 -24.32 -10.28
C MET A 374 -9.96 -24.20 -11.13
N ARG A 375 -9.87 -23.63 -12.34
CA ARG A 375 -10.98 -23.49 -13.29
C ARG A 375 -11.72 -24.80 -13.61
N PRO A 376 -11.07 -25.98 -13.71
CA PRO A 376 -11.77 -27.25 -13.95
C PRO A 376 -12.59 -27.72 -12.73
N TYR A 377 -12.23 -27.28 -11.52
CA TYR A 377 -12.75 -27.81 -10.26
C TYR A 377 -13.79 -26.91 -9.60
N THR A 378 -13.77 -25.60 -9.90
CA THR A 378 -14.68 -24.61 -9.29
C THR A 378 -15.25 -23.65 -10.31
N LYS A 379 -16.44 -23.11 -10.00
CA LYS A 379 -17.08 -22.05 -10.79
C LYS A 379 -16.79 -20.65 -10.24
N ILE A 380 -15.89 -20.53 -9.26
CA ILE A 380 -15.50 -19.25 -8.69
C ILE A 380 -14.69 -18.44 -9.71
N ASP A 381 -14.99 -17.16 -9.81
CA ASP A 381 -14.29 -16.22 -10.69
C ASP A 381 -12.82 -16.01 -10.28
N GLN A 382 -11.92 -15.82 -11.24
CA GLN A 382 -10.49 -15.66 -10.96
C GLN A 382 -10.17 -14.35 -10.21
N GLY A 383 -10.96 -13.30 -10.38
CA GLY A 383 -10.84 -12.06 -9.62
C GLY A 383 -11.14 -12.28 -8.13
N LEU A 384 -12.10 -13.15 -7.80
CA LEU A 384 -12.37 -13.50 -6.40
C LEU A 384 -11.22 -14.32 -5.79
N TYR A 385 -10.67 -15.27 -6.55
CA TYR A 385 -9.45 -15.99 -6.13
C TYR A 385 -8.28 -15.04 -5.87
N ALA A 386 -8.16 -13.96 -6.63
CA ALA A 386 -7.16 -12.93 -6.39
C ALA A 386 -7.38 -12.19 -5.06
N VAL A 387 -8.63 -11.83 -4.73
CA VAL A 387 -8.97 -11.21 -3.43
C VAL A 387 -8.63 -12.17 -2.28
N LEU A 388 -8.99 -13.45 -2.40
CA LEU A 388 -8.67 -14.48 -1.40
C LEU A 388 -7.16 -14.69 -1.25
N GLY A 389 -6.40 -14.65 -2.35
CA GLY A 389 -4.93 -14.69 -2.33
C GLY A 389 -4.31 -13.49 -1.63
N ALA A 390 -4.80 -12.29 -1.90
CA ALA A 390 -4.39 -11.07 -1.21
C ALA A 390 -4.64 -11.17 0.31
N ALA A 391 -5.85 -11.59 0.71
CA ALA A 391 -6.23 -11.73 2.11
C ALA A 391 -5.38 -12.79 2.85
N SER A 392 -5.22 -13.98 2.25
CA SER A 392 -4.51 -15.10 2.89
C SER A 392 -3.02 -14.83 3.08
N LEU A 393 -2.36 -14.19 2.12
CA LEU A 393 -0.95 -13.82 2.26
C LEU A 393 -0.74 -12.65 3.22
N MET A 394 -1.64 -11.67 3.22
CA MET A 394 -1.60 -10.57 4.20
C MET A 394 -1.81 -11.09 5.63
N ALA A 395 -2.75 -12.02 5.82
CA ALA A 395 -2.92 -12.72 7.09
C ALA A 395 -1.69 -13.56 7.46
N GLY A 396 -1.08 -14.27 6.50
CA GLY A 396 0.13 -15.06 6.73
C GLY A 396 1.36 -14.23 7.11
N SER A 397 1.52 -13.05 6.51
CA SER A 397 2.65 -12.15 6.71
C SER A 397 2.48 -11.27 7.95
N MET A 398 1.37 -10.53 8.05
CA MET A 398 1.15 -9.56 9.13
C MET A 398 0.46 -10.16 10.36
N ARG A 399 -0.10 -11.38 10.27
CA ARG A 399 -0.89 -12.04 11.32
C ARG A 399 -2.11 -11.23 11.79
N MET A 400 -2.59 -10.35 10.93
CA MET A 400 -3.84 -9.61 11.12
C MET A 400 -5.00 -10.47 10.62
N THR A 401 -6.00 -10.66 11.46
CA THR A 401 -7.11 -11.60 11.24
C THR A 401 -8.45 -10.87 11.11
N PHE A 402 -8.96 -10.31 12.21
CA PHE A 402 -10.32 -9.79 12.26
C PHE A 402 -10.49 -8.45 11.55
N CYS A 403 -9.53 -7.55 11.70
CA CYS A 403 -9.60 -6.24 11.04
C CYS A 403 -9.50 -6.36 9.53
N LEU A 404 -8.72 -7.33 9.04
CA LEU A 404 -8.42 -7.51 7.63
C LEU A 404 -9.66 -7.94 6.85
N CYS A 405 -10.44 -8.87 7.41
CA CYS A 405 -11.73 -9.31 6.86
C CYS A 405 -12.78 -8.19 6.75
N HIS A 406 -12.67 -7.13 7.56
CA HIS A 406 -13.59 -5.99 7.52
C HIS A 406 -13.04 -4.80 6.71
N ILE A 407 -11.75 -4.86 6.33
CA ILE A 407 -11.10 -3.90 5.44
C ILE A 407 -11.26 -4.33 3.98
N SER A 408 -11.18 -5.63 3.72
CA SER A 408 -11.49 -6.28 2.43
C SER A 408 -12.98 -6.30 2.15
#